data_AF-A0A1F4A1F8-F1
#
_entry.id   AF-A0A1F4A1F8-F1
#
_cell.length_a   1.000
_cell.length_b   1.000
_cell.length_c   1.000
_cell.angle_alpha   90.00
_cell.angle_beta   90.00
_cell.angle_gamma   90.00
#
_symmetry.space_group_name_H-M   'P 1'
#
loop_
_entity.id
_entity.type
_entity.pdbx_description
1 polymer ?
#
loop_
_entity_poly.entity_id
_entity_poly.type
_entity_poly.pdbx_seq_one_letter_code
_entity_poly.pdbx_strand_id
1 'polypeptide(L)'
;MATAWLNRVYLFTHGHTPRLFVDKVDFISGPGFIDGPKGREKAGSPARSEGPRYIVTPICVFDFDEETKQARLKSVHPGHTVEEVKTKTGFKPIIPSKVPETEPPTVEELAFLRAFDPDRILPQLCSV
;
A
#
# COMPACT_ATOMS: atom_id res chain seq x y z
N MET A 1 14.85 -0.56 -10.92
CA MET A 1 14.38 -1.65 -11.82
C MET A 1 13.93 -2.94 -11.10
N ALA A 2 13.71 -2.98 -9.77
CA ALA A 2 13.37 -4.23 -9.07
C ALA A 2 11.88 -4.66 -9.23
N THR A 3 10.92 -3.73 -9.13
CA THR A 3 9.48 -4.07 -9.12
C THR A 3 8.93 -4.55 -10.47
N ALA A 4 9.69 -4.41 -11.56
CA ALA A 4 9.31 -4.91 -12.88
C ALA A 4 9.44 -6.43 -13.00
N TRP A 5 10.35 -7.05 -12.25
CA TRP A 5 10.77 -8.44 -12.47
C TRP A 5 10.39 -9.40 -11.34
N LEU A 6 9.86 -8.86 -10.24
CA LEU A 6 9.37 -9.60 -9.09
C LEU A 6 7.94 -10.08 -9.33
N ASN A 7 7.63 -11.29 -8.87
CA ASN A 7 6.31 -11.88 -9.04
C ASN A 7 5.28 -11.22 -8.12
N ARG A 8 5.65 -10.94 -6.86
CA ARG A 8 4.81 -10.30 -5.85
C ARG A 8 5.51 -9.10 -5.26
N VAL A 9 4.87 -7.94 -5.32
CA VAL A 9 5.41 -6.69 -4.78
C VAL A 9 4.41 -6.12 -3.78
N TYR A 10 4.89 -5.84 -2.57
CA TYR A 10 4.17 -5.08 -1.56
C TYR A 10 4.93 -3.78 -1.34
N LEU A 11 4.22 -2.66 -1.41
CA LEU A 11 4.77 -1.34 -1.11
C LEU A 11 4.48 -1.03 0.35
N PHE A 12 5.48 -0.54 1.06
CA PHE A 12 5.37 -0.19 2.46
C PHE A 12 6.04 1.16 2.72
N THR A 13 5.40 1.98 3.54
CA THR A 13 5.92 3.28 3.97
C THR A 13 5.54 3.54 5.42
N HIS A 14 6.41 4.24 6.14
CA HIS A 14 6.21 4.65 7.53
C HIS A 14 5.42 5.95 7.66
N GLY A 15 5.05 6.60 6.55
CA GLY A 15 4.30 7.85 6.55
C GLY A 15 3.15 7.85 5.57
N HIS A 16 2.11 8.62 5.89
CA HIS A 16 0.96 8.85 5.02
C HIS A 16 0.67 10.35 4.95
N THR A 17 1.14 11.01 3.89
CA THR A 17 0.95 12.45 3.67
C THR A 17 0.69 12.75 2.19
N PRO A 18 0.06 13.90 1.86
CA PRO A 18 -0.19 14.27 0.46
C PRO A 18 1.09 14.42 -0.36
N ARG A 19 2.23 14.66 0.29
CA ARG A 19 3.56 14.73 -0.35
C ARG A 19 4.10 13.36 -0.76
N LEU A 20 3.70 12.29 -0.07
CA LEU A 20 4.10 10.92 -0.42
C LEU A 20 3.13 10.30 -1.44
N PHE A 21 1.83 10.60 -1.31
CA PHE A 21 0.77 10.05 -2.15
C PHE A 21 0.32 11.06 -3.20
N VAL A 22 1.20 11.39 -4.13
CA VAL A 22 0.97 12.39 -5.18
C VAL A 22 0.26 11.81 -6.41
N ASP A 23 -0.41 12.66 -7.19
CA ASP A 23 -1.04 12.28 -8.47
C ASP A 23 -0.02 11.82 -9.52
N LYS A 24 1.14 12.47 -9.56
CA LYS A 24 2.24 12.11 -10.46
C LYS A 24 3.57 12.22 -9.74
N VAL A 25 4.35 11.14 -9.78
CA VAL A 25 5.72 11.12 -9.25
C VAL A 25 6.69 11.80 -10.21
N ASP A 26 7.76 12.38 -9.68
CA ASP A 26 8.80 13.02 -10.48
C ASP A 26 9.62 12.01 -11.29
N PHE A 27 9.82 10.81 -10.74
CA PHE A 27 10.62 9.76 -11.35
C PHE A 27 10.11 8.35 -10.98
N ILE A 28 10.03 7.45 -11.96
CA ILE A 28 9.60 6.06 -11.77
C ILE A 28 10.83 5.17 -11.52
N SER A 29 11.23 5.02 -10.26
CA SER A 29 12.32 4.12 -9.86
C SER A 29 11.91 2.63 -9.85
N GLY A 30 10.63 2.38 -9.57
CA GLY A 30 9.97 1.09 -9.62
C GLY A 30 8.61 1.22 -10.32
N PRO A 31 8.41 0.56 -11.47
CA PRO A 31 7.13 0.64 -12.17
C PRO A 31 6.00 0.00 -11.35
N GLY A 32 4.90 0.75 -11.18
CA GLY A 32 3.59 0.26 -10.76
C GLY A 32 2.80 -0.25 -11.96
N PHE A 33 1.54 0.19 -12.13
CA PHE A 33 0.75 -0.11 -13.33
C PHE A 33 0.94 0.89 -14.48
N ILE A 34 1.78 1.91 -14.28
CA ILE A 34 2.19 2.89 -15.30
C ILE A 34 0.99 3.72 -15.79
N ASP A 35 0.42 3.37 -16.94
CA ASP A 35 -0.74 4.02 -17.57
C ASP A 35 -2.03 3.18 -17.43
N GLY A 36 -2.00 2.14 -16.59
CA GLY A 36 -3.17 1.35 -16.22
C GLY A 36 -3.15 -0.07 -16.79
N PRO A 37 -4.28 -0.62 -17.24
CA PRO A 37 -4.37 -1.99 -17.73
C PRO A 37 -3.42 -2.22 -18.90
N LYS A 38 -2.67 -3.33 -18.87
CA LYS A 38 -1.61 -3.68 -19.84
C LYS A 38 -0.43 -2.70 -19.90
N GLY A 39 -0.39 -1.66 -19.08
CA GLY A 39 0.70 -0.69 -19.08
C GLY A 39 2.07 -1.32 -18.82
N ARG A 40 2.10 -2.25 -17.88
CA ARG A 40 3.30 -3.06 -17.56
C ARG A 40 3.77 -3.91 -18.74
N GLU A 41 2.85 -4.57 -19.45
CA GLU A 41 3.15 -5.41 -20.63
C GLU A 41 3.75 -4.56 -21.74
N LYS A 42 3.13 -3.40 -22.05
CA LYS A 42 3.65 -2.44 -23.05
C LYS A 42 5.03 -1.92 -22.69
N ALA A 43 5.31 -1.76 -21.39
CA ALA A 43 6.62 -1.34 -20.89
C ALA A 43 7.64 -2.49 -20.80
N GLY A 44 7.32 -3.69 -21.30
CA GLY A 44 8.23 -4.83 -21.34
C GLY A 44 8.37 -5.59 -20.01
N SER A 45 7.45 -5.40 -19.07
CA SER A 45 7.45 -6.21 -17.84
C SER A 45 7.10 -7.66 -18.18
N PRO A 46 7.82 -8.65 -17.63
CA PRO A 46 7.53 -10.06 -17.87
C PRO A 46 6.14 -10.43 -17.34
N ALA A 47 5.44 -11.33 -18.05
CA ALA A 47 4.09 -11.77 -17.71
C ALA A 47 3.95 -12.36 -16.30
N ARG A 48 5.03 -12.94 -15.74
CA ARG A 48 5.08 -13.46 -14.37
C ARG A 48 5.01 -12.36 -13.29
N SER A 49 5.22 -11.10 -13.66
CA SER A 49 5.23 -9.98 -12.72
C SER A 49 3.84 -9.34 -12.63
N GLU A 50 3.15 -9.61 -11.53
CA GLU A 50 1.79 -9.12 -11.29
C GLU A 50 1.74 -7.61 -10.95
N GLY A 51 2.89 -7.01 -10.65
CA GLY A 51 2.98 -5.64 -10.18
C GLY A 51 2.72 -5.50 -8.68
N PRO A 52 2.51 -4.26 -8.19
CA PRO A 52 2.23 -4.02 -6.79
C PRO A 52 0.84 -4.59 -6.44
N ARG A 53 0.77 -5.34 -5.35
CA ARG A 53 -0.48 -5.93 -4.84
C ARG A 53 -1.13 -5.06 -3.78
N TYR A 54 -0.34 -4.59 -2.82
CA TYR A 54 -0.80 -3.69 -1.77
C TYR A 54 0.17 -2.53 -1.54
N ILE A 55 -0.38 -1.44 -1.01
CA ILE A 55 0.36 -0.38 -0.34
C ILE A 55 -0.06 -0.39 1.12
N VAL A 56 0.86 -0.68 2.02
CA VAL A 56 0.64 -0.68 3.47
C VAL A 56 1.24 0.59 4.05
N THR A 57 0.44 1.32 4.83
CA THR A 57 0.78 2.61 5.44
C THR A 57 0.43 2.57 6.93
N PRO A 58 0.81 3.56 7.74
CA PRO A 58 0.44 3.58 9.16
C PRO A 58 -1.06 3.68 9.44
N ILE A 59 -1.88 4.07 8.46
CA ILE A 59 -3.31 4.36 8.68
C ILE A 59 -4.27 3.50 7.84
N CYS A 60 -3.78 2.84 6.79
CA CYS A 60 -4.62 2.08 5.87
C CYS A 60 -3.83 1.14 4.96
N VAL A 61 -4.57 0.24 4.30
CA VAL A 61 -4.10 -0.59 3.19
C VAL A 61 -4.82 -0.18 1.92
N PHE A 62 -4.06 0.06 0.84
CA PHE A 62 -4.60 0.12 -0.51
C PHE A 62 -4.35 -1.19 -1.24
N ASP A 63 -5.32 -1.62 -2.05
CA ASP A 63 -5.11 -2.55 -3.15
C ASP A 63 -5.24 -1.83 -4.49
N PHE A 64 -5.27 -2.58 -5.58
CA PHE A 64 -5.44 -2.02 -6.92
C PHE A 64 -6.68 -2.66 -7.55
N ASP A 65 -7.53 -1.80 -8.10
CA ASP A 65 -8.73 -2.24 -8.80
C ASP A 65 -8.37 -3.12 -10.01
N GLU A 66 -9.14 -4.19 -10.23
CA GLU A 66 -8.77 -5.21 -11.22
C GLU A 66 -8.90 -4.70 -12.65
N GLU A 67 -9.89 -3.83 -12.90
CA GLU A 67 -10.21 -3.32 -14.23
C GLU A 67 -9.40 -2.09 -14.59
N THR A 68 -9.24 -1.15 -13.66
CA THR A 68 -8.61 0.16 -13.90
C THR A 68 -7.16 0.21 -13.44
N LYS A 69 -6.74 -0.69 -12.54
CA LYS A 69 -5.44 -0.67 -11.86
C LYS A 69 -5.16 0.60 -11.04
N GLN A 70 -6.19 1.37 -10.73
CA GLN A 70 -6.11 2.49 -9.81
C GLN A 70 -6.04 1.98 -8.36
N ALA A 71 -5.37 2.76 -7.50
CA ALA A 71 -5.34 2.46 -6.07
C ALA A 71 -6.75 2.54 -5.48
N ARG A 72 -7.14 1.51 -4.73
CA ARG A 72 -8.44 1.39 -4.08
C ARG A 72 -8.24 1.18 -2.59
N LEU A 73 -9.02 1.89 -1.78
CA LEU A 73 -8.95 1.77 -0.33
C LEU A 73 -9.52 0.41 0.10
N LYS A 74 -8.63 -0.48 0.55
CA LYS A 74 -8.96 -1.86 0.93
C LYS A 74 -9.47 -1.93 2.37
N SER A 75 -8.75 -1.29 3.29
CA SER A 75 -9.11 -1.23 4.71
C SER A 75 -8.45 -0.02 5.38
N VAL A 76 -9.04 0.42 6.49
CA VAL A 76 -8.47 1.44 7.38
C VAL A 76 -7.99 0.76 8.66
N HIS A 77 -6.90 1.22 9.26
CA HIS A 77 -6.41 0.63 10.51
C HIS A 77 -7.27 1.10 11.70
N PRO A 78 -7.39 0.28 12.77
CA PRO A 78 -8.12 0.68 13.97
C PRO A 78 -7.69 2.06 14.48
N GLY A 79 -8.66 2.93 14.78
CA GLY A 79 -8.41 4.31 15.24
C GLY A 79 -8.28 5.37 14.14
N HIS A 80 -8.28 4.98 12.86
CA HIS A 80 -8.26 5.90 11.72
C HIS A 80 -9.60 5.91 10.97
N THR A 81 -9.84 6.95 10.16
CA THR A 81 -11.08 7.09 9.40
C THR A 81 -10.82 7.17 7.89
N VAL A 82 -11.85 6.86 7.10
CA VAL A 82 -11.79 7.01 5.63
C VAL A 82 -11.54 8.48 5.25
N GLU A 83 -12.17 9.42 5.97
CA GLU A 83 -11.97 10.85 5.81
C GLU A 83 -10.51 11.25 6.04
N GLU A 84 -9.88 10.73 7.10
CA GLU A 84 -8.46 10.98 7.36
C GLU A 84 -7.60 10.51 6.19
N VAL A 85 -7.80 9.27 5.71
CA VAL A 85 -7.08 8.75 4.55
C VAL A 85 -7.26 9.66 3.33
N LYS A 86 -8.50 10.07 3.04
CA LYS A 86 -8.79 10.98 1.91
C LYS A 86 -8.05 12.30 2.02
N THR A 87 -8.06 12.93 3.20
CA THR A 87 -7.40 14.23 3.41
C THR A 87 -5.88 14.14 3.35
N LYS A 88 -5.31 12.99 3.73
CA LYS A 88 -3.87 12.75 3.70
C LYS A 88 -3.36 12.09 2.41
N THR A 89 -4.23 11.77 1.45
CA THR A 89 -3.88 11.25 0.12
C THR A 89 -3.95 12.39 -0.91
N GLY A 90 -2.84 12.66 -1.62
CA GLY A 90 -2.78 13.74 -2.61
C GLY A 90 -3.40 13.39 -3.97
N PHE A 91 -3.58 12.11 -4.29
CA PHE A 91 -4.39 11.63 -5.41
C PHE A 91 -5.79 11.17 -4.94
N LYS A 92 -6.69 10.86 -5.88
CA LYS A 92 -8.05 10.39 -5.59
C LYS A 92 -8.13 8.85 -5.70
N PRO A 93 -8.06 8.08 -4.60
CA PRO A 93 -8.24 6.64 -4.64
C PRO A 93 -9.70 6.27 -4.92
N ILE A 94 -9.93 5.05 -5.40
CA ILE A 94 -11.26 4.44 -5.41
C ILE A 94 -11.65 4.13 -3.96
N ILE A 95 -12.87 4.53 -3.55
CA ILE A 95 -13.39 4.29 -2.20
C ILE A 95 -14.67 3.46 -2.33
N PRO A 96 -14.64 2.17 -1.92
CA PRO A 96 -15.84 1.34 -1.87
C PRO A 96 -16.93 1.92 -0.96
N SER A 97 -18.18 1.52 -1.19
CA SER A 97 -19.32 1.93 -0.35
C SER A 97 -19.17 1.49 1.11
N LYS A 98 -18.46 0.37 1.35
CA LYS A 98 -18.10 -0.12 2.66
C LYS A 98 -16.61 -0.42 2.69
N VAL A 99 -15.89 0.29 3.54
CA VAL A 99 -14.47 0.05 3.82
C VAL A 99 -14.37 -0.63 5.18
N PRO A 100 -13.86 -1.86 5.26
CA PRO A 100 -13.68 -2.55 6.53
C PRO A 100 -12.53 -1.94 7.33
N GLU A 101 -12.59 -2.11 8.65
CA GLU A 101 -11.42 -1.97 9.50
C GLU A 101 -10.44 -3.14 9.24
N THR A 102 -9.15 -2.89 9.40
CA THR A 102 -8.10 -3.90 9.27
C THR A 102 -8.15 -4.82 10.47
N GLU A 103 -8.20 -6.13 10.23
CA GLU A 103 -8.23 -7.12 11.31
C GLU A 103 -6.99 -6.96 12.20
N PRO A 104 -7.16 -6.85 13.53
CA PRO A 104 -6.03 -6.75 14.44
C PRO A 104 -5.26 -8.08 14.49
N PRO A 105 -3.95 -8.07 14.75
CA PRO A 105 -3.18 -9.29 14.91
C PRO A 105 -3.72 -10.16 16.06
N THR A 106 -3.61 -11.47 15.89
CA THR A 106 -3.98 -12.47 16.91
C THR A 106 -3.05 -12.40 18.13
N VAL A 107 -3.47 -13.00 19.25
CA VAL A 107 -2.66 -13.04 20.47
C VAL A 107 -1.34 -13.78 20.23
N GLU A 108 -1.37 -14.84 19.43
CA GLU A 108 -0.22 -15.64 19.05
C GLU A 108 0.76 -14.86 18.17
N GLU A 109 0.25 -14.12 17.18
CA GLU A 109 1.08 -13.24 16.34
C GLU A 109 1.72 -12.12 17.16
N LEU A 110 0.98 -11.52 18.09
CA LEU A 110 1.51 -10.49 18.99
C LEU A 110 2.58 -11.05 19.93
N ALA A 111 2.38 -12.26 20.47
CA ALA A 111 3.35 -12.93 21.32
C ALA A 111 4.64 -13.22 20.54
N PHE A 112 4.52 -13.76 19.32
CA PHE A 112 5.65 -13.98 18.43
C PHE A 112 6.38 -12.67 18.10
N LEU A 113 5.65 -11.62 17.71
CA LEU A 113 6.23 -10.33 17.33
C LEU A 113 7.03 -9.72 18.48
N ARG A 114 6.50 -9.78 19.71
CA ARG A 114 7.19 -9.27 20.90
C ARG A 114 8.43 -10.08 21.27
N ALA A 115 8.47 -11.37 20.94
CA ALA A 115 9.64 -12.22 21.12
C ALA A 115 10.69 -11.99 20.02
N PHE A 116 10.24 -11.73 18.79
CA PHE A 116 11.09 -11.49 17.62
C PHE A 116 11.74 -10.10 17.65
N ASP A 117 11.00 -9.08 18.12
CA ASP A 117 11.45 -7.70 18.26
C ASP A 117 11.49 -7.29 19.75
N PRO A 118 12.41 -7.86 20.55
CA PRO A 118 12.48 -7.60 21.99
C PRO A 118 12.81 -6.13 22.30
N ASP A 119 13.58 -5.48 21.42
CA ASP A 119 13.98 -4.07 21.54
C ASP A 119 12.88 -3.09 21.10
N ARG A 120 11.75 -3.61 20.62
CA ARG A 120 10.59 -2.84 20.16
C ARG A 120 10.96 -1.80 19.10
N ILE A 121 11.78 -2.19 18.14
CA ILE A 121 12.17 -1.32 17.02
C ILE A 121 10.95 -1.05 16.12
N LEU A 122 10.14 -2.07 15.83
CA LEU A 122 9.03 -1.96 14.87
C LEU A 122 7.94 -0.96 15.32
N PRO A 123 7.50 -0.93 16.60
CA PRO A 123 6.58 0.10 17.08
C PRO A 123 7.12 1.54 16.93
N GLN A 124 8.43 1.75 17.06
CA GLN A 124 9.06 3.07 16.95
C GLN A 124 9.11 3.57 15.50
N LEU A 125 9.09 2.66 14.53
CA LEU A 125 9.07 3.00 13.11
C LEU A 125 7.67 3.42 12.63
N CYS A 126 6.61 2.97 13.30
CA CYS A 126 5.21 3.22 12.93
C CYS A 126 4.52 4.27 13.80
N SER A 127 5.20 4.85 14.80
CA SER A 127 4.65 5.93 15.63
C SER A 127 4.65 7.26 14.88
N VAL A 128 3.47 7.68 14.43
CA VAL A 128 3.14 9.05 14.02
C VAL A 128 2.53 9.81 15.19
#